data_AF-A0A2V9N952-F1
#
_entry.id   AF-A0A2V9N952-F1
#
_cell.length_a   1.000
_cell.length_b   1.000
_cell.length_c   1.000
_cell.angle_alpha   90.00
_cell.angle_beta   90.00
_cell.angle_gamma   90.00
#
_symmetry.space_group_name_H-M   'P 1'
#
loop_
_entity.id
_entity.type
_entity.pdbx_description
1 polymer ?
#
loop_
_entity_poly.entity_id
_entity_poly.type
_entity_poly.pdbx_seq_one_letter_code
_entity_poly.pdbx_strand_id
1 'polypeptide(L)'
;WQTKIATQAHWSGEFVVLPREKTPTHLLQPGNAAQHIVASSERIRADLRYTELVDIDEAIRRTIAWEQSNPPTTIDPQQFNYDAEDAALASRA
;
A
#
# COMPACT_ATOMS: atom_id res chain seq x y z
N TRP A 1 -5.21 4.16 3.89
CA TRP A 1 -4.34 4.21 2.70
C TRP A 1 -4.68 3.14 1.68
N GLN A 2 -4.62 1.84 2.01
CA GLN A 2 -4.89 0.73 1.09
C GLN A 2 -6.20 0.91 0.29
N THR A 3 -7.32 1.21 0.96
CA THR A 3 -8.62 1.44 0.30
C THR A 3 -8.58 2.61 -0.69
N LYS A 4 -7.92 3.73 -0.36
CA LYS A 4 -7.83 4.88 -1.27
C LYS A 4 -7.09 4.51 -2.55
N ILE A 5 -6.00 3.77 -2.43
CA ILE A 5 -5.22 3.28 -3.58
C ILE A 5 -6.07 2.34 -4.43
N ALA A 6 -6.74 1.35 -3.81
CA ALA A 6 -7.61 0.42 -4.52
C ALA A 6 -8.73 1.14 -5.29
N THR A 7 -9.39 2.12 -4.68
CA THR A 7 -10.43 2.92 -5.33
C THR A 7 -9.88 3.66 -6.56
N GLN A 8 -8.76 4.36 -6.42
CA GLN A 8 -8.16 5.13 -7.53
C GLN A 8 -7.56 4.23 -8.62
N ALA A 9 -7.16 3.00 -8.27
CA ALA A 9 -6.70 1.99 -9.22
C ALA A 9 -7.85 1.24 -9.90
N HIS A 10 -9.11 1.50 -9.51
CA HIS A 10 -10.28 0.73 -9.93
C HIS A 10 -10.13 -0.79 -9.70
N TRP A 11 -9.42 -1.15 -8.62
CA TRP A 11 -9.18 -2.55 -8.27
C TRP A 11 -10.40 -3.16 -7.57
N SER A 12 -10.89 -4.29 -8.09
CA SER A 12 -12.12 -4.95 -7.63
C SER A 12 -11.87 -6.13 -6.67
N GLY A 13 -10.67 -6.25 -6.10
CA GLY A 13 -10.34 -7.34 -5.19
C GLY A 13 -10.82 -7.10 -3.74
N GLU A 14 -10.61 -8.11 -2.90
CA GLU A 14 -10.90 -8.06 -1.46
C GLU A 14 -9.60 -7.95 -0.66
N PHE A 15 -9.61 -7.12 0.39
CA PHE A 15 -8.52 -7.12 1.37
C PHE A 15 -8.72 -8.26 2.36
N VAL A 16 -7.76 -9.19 2.40
CA VAL A 16 -7.73 -10.29 3.36
C VAL A 16 -6.75 -9.95 4.48
N VAL A 17 -7.24 -9.94 5.72
CA VAL A 17 -6.42 -9.70 6.91
C VAL A 17 -6.12 -11.04 7.57
N LEU A 18 -4.84 -11.37 7.70
CA LEU A 18 -4.36 -12.61 8.32
C LEU A 18 -3.54 -12.29 9.58
N PRO A 19 -3.60 -13.15 10.62
CA PRO A 19 -2.60 -13.16 11.68
C PRO A 19 -1.21 -13.36 11.09
N ARG A 20 -0.18 -12.73 11.69
CA ARG A 20 1.20 -12.77 11.19
C ARG A 20 1.70 -14.22 11.01
N GLU A 21 1.26 -15.13 11.87
CA GLU A 21 1.65 -16.54 11.89
C GLU A 21 1.04 -17.32 10.72
N LYS A 22 -0.03 -16.81 10.12
CA LYS A 22 -0.72 -17.40 8.96
C LYS A 22 -0.40 -16.69 7.65
N THR A 23 0.32 -15.57 7.69
CA THR A 23 0.70 -14.81 6.50
C THR A 23 1.88 -15.49 5.79
N PRO A 24 1.82 -15.73 4.47
CA PRO A 24 2.94 -16.26 3.70
C PRO A 24 4.23 -15.46 3.91
N THR A 25 5.35 -16.16 4.06
CA THR A 25 6.65 -15.55 4.42
C THR A 25 7.10 -14.46 3.45
N HIS A 26 6.85 -14.61 2.15
CA HIS A 26 7.24 -13.62 1.13
C HIS A 26 6.42 -12.32 1.21
N LEU A 27 5.26 -12.34 1.86
CA LEU A 27 4.43 -11.15 2.12
C LEU A 27 4.76 -10.47 3.46
N LEU A 28 5.56 -11.13 4.32
CA LEU A 28 6.01 -10.54 5.57
C LEU A 28 7.11 -9.51 5.32
N GLN A 29 6.74 -8.24 5.40
CA GLN A 29 7.72 -7.15 5.34
C GLN A 29 8.61 -7.15 6.59
N PRO A 30 9.94 -6.97 6.44
CA PRO A 30 10.84 -6.80 7.57
C PRO A 30 10.57 -5.45 8.27
N GLY A 31 10.76 -5.42 9.59
CA GLY A 31 10.60 -4.20 10.39
C GLY A 31 9.39 -4.23 11.33
N ASN A 32 9.25 -3.16 12.12
CA ASN A 32 8.19 -3.02 13.12
C ASN A 32 7.14 -2.02 12.65
N ALA A 33 6.00 -2.53 12.16
CA ALA A 33 4.87 -1.72 11.73
C ALA A 33 3.97 -1.22 12.89
N ALA A 34 4.27 -1.57 14.15
CA ALA A 34 3.50 -1.11 15.32
C ALA A 34 3.79 0.36 15.70
N GLN A 35 4.51 1.09 14.85
CA GLN A 35 4.83 2.50 15.08
C GLN A 35 3.63 3.37 14.72
N HIS A 36 3.09 4.09 15.70
CA HIS A 36 2.07 5.11 15.48
C HIS A 36 2.75 6.46 15.24
N ILE A 37 3.16 6.70 13.99
CA ILE A 37 3.81 7.97 13.60
C ILE A 37 2.75 8.94 13.11
N VAL A 38 2.57 10.05 13.84
CA VAL A 38 1.74 11.18 13.44
C VAL A 38 2.58 12.44 13.56
N ALA A 39 2.64 13.24 12.48
CA ALA A 39 3.32 14.52 12.46
C ALA A 39 2.32 15.65 12.26
N SER A 40 2.42 16.71 13.08
CA SER A 40 1.64 17.94 12.88
C SER A 40 2.21 18.76 11.73
N SER A 41 1.33 19.30 10.88
CA SER A 41 1.67 20.27 9.83
C SER A 41 1.36 21.71 10.23
N GLU A 42 0.93 21.97 11.46
CA GLU A 42 0.48 23.29 11.92
C GLU A 42 1.51 24.39 11.70
N ARG A 43 2.79 24.14 12.05
CA ARG A 43 3.83 25.16 11.97
C ARG A 43 4.10 25.62 10.53
N ILE A 44 4.16 24.69 9.57
CA ILE A 44 4.36 25.06 8.16
C ILE A 44 3.14 25.75 7.56
N ARG A 45 1.93 25.40 8.02
CA ARG A 45 0.70 26.09 7.61
C ARG A 45 0.65 27.51 8.15
N ALA A 46 1.06 27.72 9.40
CA ALA A 46 1.08 29.04 10.02
C ALA A 46 2.20 29.94 9.45
N ASP A 47 3.43 29.44 9.45
CA ASP A 47 4.62 30.26 9.19
C ASP A 47 4.87 30.43 7.70
N LEU A 48 4.63 29.37 6.92
CA LEU A 48 4.91 29.33 5.48
C LEU A 48 3.64 29.43 4.63
N ARG A 49 2.46 29.56 5.26
CA ARG A 49 1.16 29.55 4.58
C ARG A 49 0.98 28.33 3.69
N TYR A 50 1.58 27.20 4.10
CA TYR A 50 1.52 25.96 3.35
C TYR A 50 0.07 25.49 3.20
N THR A 51 -0.28 25.08 1.99
CA THR A 51 -1.52 24.40 1.67
C THR A 51 -1.21 23.26 0.70
N GLU A 52 -2.00 22.19 0.79
CA GLU A 52 -1.99 21.14 -0.21
C GLU A 52 -2.41 21.73 -1.56
N LEU A 53 -1.53 21.59 -2.57
CA LEU A 53 -1.82 22.03 -3.94
C LEU A 53 -2.64 21.00 -4.73
N VAL A 54 -2.63 19.76 -4.28
CA VAL A 54 -3.27 18.62 -4.95
C VAL A 54 -4.02 17.82 -3.88
N ASP A 55 -5.29 17.52 -4.15
CA ASP A 55 -6.08 16.64 -3.30
C ASP A 55 -5.46 15.24 -3.24
N ILE A 56 -5.66 14.54 -2.12
CA ILE A 56 -5.03 13.25 -1.90
C ILE A 56 -5.45 12.19 -2.93
N ASP A 57 -6.71 12.20 -3.37
CA ASP A 57 -7.19 11.21 -4.32
C ASP A 57 -6.61 11.47 -5.71
N GLU A 58 -6.47 12.74 -6.10
CA GLU A 58 -5.78 13.14 -7.34
C GLU A 58 -4.28 12.82 -7.29
N ALA A 59 -3.62 13.02 -6.14
CA ALA A 59 -2.22 12.67 -5.97
C ALA A 59 -2.00 11.16 -6.18
N ILE A 60 -2.82 10.32 -5.54
CA ILE A 60 -2.77 8.86 -5.69
C ILE A 60 -3.00 8.47 -7.16
N ARG A 61 -4.01 9.04 -7.81
CA ARG A 61 -4.31 8.75 -9.23
C ARG A 61 -3.14 9.08 -10.15
N ARG A 62 -2.48 10.22 -9.95
CA ARG A 62 -1.29 10.62 -10.73
C ARG A 62 -0.12 9.67 -10.50
N THR A 63 0.11 9.26 -9.25
CA THR A 63 1.17 8.29 -8.92
C THR A 63 0.91 6.96 -9.61
N ILE A 64 -0.32 6.42 -9.57
CA ILE A 64 -0.67 5.17 -10.25
C ILE A 64 -0.38 5.26 -11.76
N ALA A 65 -0.81 6.35 -12.41
CA ALA A 65 -0.58 6.54 -13.85
C ALA A 65 0.92 6.60 -14.20
N TRP A 66 1.73 7.21 -13.32
CA TRP A 66 3.17 7.24 -13.48
C TRP A 66 3.78 5.85 -13.32
N GLU A 67 3.45 5.10 -12.25
CA GLU A 67 3.95 3.74 -12.01
C GLU A 67 3.61 2.79 -13.17
N GLN A 68 2.39 2.85 -13.71
CA GLN A 68 1.97 2.05 -14.86
C GLN A 68 2.75 2.38 -16.14
N SER A 69 3.17 3.64 -16.30
CA SER A 69 3.97 4.07 -17.45
C SER A 69 5.47 3.80 -17.25
N ASN A 70 5.90 3.48 -16.03
CA ASN A 70 7.29 3.28 -15.66
C ASN A 70 7.47 1.96 -14.89
N PRO A 71 7.11 0.80 -15.49
CA PRO A 71 7.25 -0.47 -14.79
C PRO A 71 8.72 -0.76 -14.47
N PRO A 72 9.00 -1.47 -13.36
CA PRO A 72 10.35 -1.92 -13.04
C PRO A 72 10.95 -2.75 -14.20
N THR A 73 12.21 -2.51 -14.52
CA THR A 73 12.93 -3.28 -15.55
C THR A 73 13.33 -4.67 -15.08
N THR A 74 13.40 -4.86 -13.77
CA THR A 74 13.72 -6.14 -13.13
C THR A 74 12.60 -6.50 -12.17
N ILE A 75 12.07 -7.71 -12.34
CA ILE A 75 11.05 -8.30 -11.47
C ILE A 75 11.70 -9.47 -10.75
N ASP A 76 11.60 -9.52 -9.43
CA ASP A 76 12.03 -10.67 -8.64
C ASP A 76 10.90 -11.70 -8.57
N PRO A 77 11.04 -12.88 -9.21
CA PRO A 77 9.99 -13.90 -9.19
C PRO A 77 9.67 -14.43 -7.79
N GLN A 78 10.60 -14.33 -6.83
CA GLN A 78 10.37 -14.81 -5.46
C GLN A 78 9.35 -13.97 -4.70
N GLN A 79 8.98 -12.78 -5.20
CA GLN A 79 7.89 -11.97 -4.65
C GLN A 79 6.51 -12.56 -4.95
N PHE A 80 6.39 -13.54 -5.84
CA PHE A 80 5.11 -14.07 -6.32
C PHE A 80 5.02 -15.58 -6.04
N ASN A 81 4.56 -15.94 -4.85
CA ASN A 81 4.28 -17.34 -4.49
C ASN A 81 2.77 -17.54 -4.29
N TYR A 82 2.05 -17.68 -5.41
CA TYR A 82 0.60 -17.83 -5.42
C TYR A 82 0.11 -19.11 -4.73
N ASP A 83 0.86 -20.22 -4.81
CA ASP A 83 0.49 -21.47 -4.12
C ASP A 83 0.42 -21.26 -2.60
N ALA A 84 1.37 -20.50 -2.04
CA ALA A 84 1.35 -20.15 -0.61
C ALA A 84 0.21 -19.19 -0.25
N GLU A 85 -0.13 -18.25 -1.15
CA GLU A 85 -1.25 -17.33 -0.98
C GLU A 85 -2.59 -18.06 -1.00
N ASP A 86 -2.80 -18.97 -1.96
CA ASP A 86 -4.01 -19.79 -2.08
C ASP A 86 -4.19 -20.70 -0.87
N ALA A 87 -3.10 -21.33 -0.39
CA ALA A 87 -3.14 -22.15 0.83
C ALA A 87 -3.52 -21.33 2.07
N ALA A 88 -2.97 -20.12 2.20
CA ALA A 88 -3.30 -19.21 3.30
C ALA A 88 -4.77 -18.76 3.22
N LEU A 89 -5.28 -18.45 2.02
CA LEU A 89 -6.67 -18.07 1.80
C LEU A 89 -7.64 -19.22 2.13
N ALA A 90 -7.32 -20.45 1.74
CA ALA A 90 -8.14 -21.63 2.05
C ALA A 90 -8.23 -21.89 3.57
N SER A 91 -7.18 -21.59 4.32
CA SER A 91 -7.14 -21.76 5.79
C SER A 91 -7.93 -20.73 6.60
N ARG A 92 -8.59 -19.78 5.92
CA ARG A 92 -9.53 -18.80 6.49
C ARG A 92 -10.90 -19.42 6.81
N ALA A 93 -11.30 -20.45 6.06
CA ALA A 93 -12.55 -21.19 6.25
C ALA A 93 -12.48 -22.15 7.45
#